data_AF-A0A0G0EPM2-F1
#
_entry.id   AF-A0A0G0EPM2-F1
#
_cell.length_a   1.000
_cell.length_b   1.000
_cell.length_c   1.000
_cell.angle_alpha   90.00
_cell.angle_beta   90.00
_cell.angle_gamma   90.00
#
_symmetry.space_group_name_H-M   'P 1'
#
loop_
_entity.id
_entity.type
_entity.pdbx_description
1 polymer ?
#
loop_
_entity_poly.entity_id
_entity_poly.type
_entity_poly.pdbx_seq_one_letter_code
_entity_poly.pdbx_strand_id
1 'polypeptide(L)'
;MGKKRKHKKLKKNRRAFAEKIFNKENIEIEKIKSERSWGEKIDKKIQEVKFILAEKIKGFQLNKLEGVEAESNIQKESAREFEKPAFILKKEISQKFKRLRYLFLDIARKIKTKQRKISGKMMAFYQKTIPTLKKWNNIFCTGMVCKTNIKRDVYIIGAAIFIAATTLALAWYPQLLKSKSPEKPAEVALSKEELDYKFEQENILNISTIQENIDSSNWKEYKSLWYGFKIKYPQSWKAPLVQPYSRISKAGYRVSFIANEQENKNFIGFDVAVYDIARVKEFFQTDEFPKLKDESSKDAESCKNIEGHMIETGDYPAEEIYIPQEDDCYNPALFFTVVKGQYIYNIAPRLKVGATINNDSMVAVSDNLPEFFAAVSSFENIDIVRPRPKPVAPKITAPKPASYKIEGGRLVCEKKNDKPGKSDKGKGKHMDMECCLDPDEYPNPNCYYDPAKYGKYLK
;
A
#
# COMPACT_ATOMS: atom_id res chain seq x y z
N MET A 1 -10.80 35.03 63.74
CA MET A 1 -11.00 34.12 62.58
C MET A 1 -9.74 33.79 61.74
N GLY A 2 -8.54 34.34 62.03
CA GLY A 2 -7.35 34.17 61.17
C GLY A 2 -6.63 32.81 61.21
N LYS A 3 -6.71 32.04 62.30
CA LYS A 3 -5.98 30.75 62.44
C LYS A 3 -6.56 29.61 61.60
N LYS A 4 -7.90 29.56 61.39
CA LYS A 4 -8.56 28.52 60.57
C LYS A 4 -8.24 28.63 59.07
N ARG A 5 -8.09 29.85 58.54
CA ARG A 5 -7.74 30.06 57.11
C ARG A 5 -6.29 29.64 56.79
N LYS A 6 -5.32 29.92 57.68
CA LYS A 6 -3.93 29.48 57.49
C LYS A 6 -3.80 27.95 57.48
N HIS A 7 -4.56 27.25 58.32
CA HIS A 7 -4.48 25.78 58.40
C HIS A 7 -5.08 25.08 57.16
N LYS A 8 -6.11 25.67 56.52
CA LYS A 8 -6.72 25.13 55.29
C LYS A 8 -5.79 25.31 54.08
N LYS A 9 -5.09 26.46 53.99
CA LYS A 9 -4.09 26.72 52.93
C LYS A 9 -2.88 25.79 53.05
N LEU A 10 -2.42 25.53 54.28
CA LEU A 10 -1.29 24.61 54.52
C LEU A 10 -1.63 23.15 54.14
N LYS A 11 -2.86 22.68 54.42
CA LYS A 11 -3.34 21.35 54.01
C LYS A 11 -3.44 21.21 52.48
N LYS A 12 -3.92 22.24 51.78
CA LYS A 12 -4.02 22.24 50.30
C LYS A 12 -2.64 22.17 49.66
N ASN A 13 -1.67 22.95 50.16
CA ASN A 13 -0.30 22.93 49.64
C ASN A 13 0.42 21.61 49.91
N ARG A 14 0.19 20.97 51.07
CA ARG A 14 0.76 19.65 51.36
C ARG A 14 0.21 18.54 50.47
N ARG A 15 -1.09 18.57 50.14
CA ARG A 15 -1.69 17.62 49.19
C ARG A 15 -1.14 17.80 47.78
N ALA A 16 -1.09 19.03 47.28
CA ALA A 16 -0.52 19.33 45.97
C ALA A 16 0.97 18.94 45.86
N PHE A 17 1.73 19.09 46.94
CA PHE A 17 3.13 18.67 46.98
C PHE A 17 3.30 17.14 47.01
N ALA A 18 2.45 16.43 47.77
CA ALA A 18 2.45 14.97 47.81
C ALA A 18 2.04 14.36 46.45
N GLU A 19 1.02 14.92 45.79
CA GLU A 19 0.62 14.52 44.42
C GLU A 19 1.75 14.76 43.40
N LYS A 20 2.46 15.90 43.50
CA LYS A 20 3.63 16.16 42.64
C LYS A 20 4.76 15.15 42.84
N ILE A 21 5.04 14.74 44.08
CA ILE A 21 6.06 13.73 44.37
C ILE A 21 5.62 12.35 43.84
N PHE A 22 4.37 11.96 44.08
CA PHE A 22 3.84 10.66 43.67
C PHE A 22 3.77 10.51 42.14
N ASN A 23 3.32 11.55 41.44
CA ASN A 23 3.32 11.55 39.96
C ASN A 23 4.74 11.49 39.39
N LYS A 24 5.71 12.16 40.02
CA LYS A 24 7.11 12.10 39.58
C LYS A 24 7.72 10.70 39.76
N GLU A 25 7.39 10.01 40.85
CA GLU A 25 7.88 8.65 41.10
C GLU A 25 7.23 7.61 40.16
N ASN A 26 5.94 7.73 39.84
CA ASN A 26 5.26 6.82 38.91
C ASN A 26 5.74 6.96 37.46
N ILE A 27 5.98 8.19 36.99
CA ILE A 27 6.54 8.44 35.64
C ILE A 27 7.94 7.80 35.51
N GLU A 28 8.73 7.82 36.57
CA GLU A 28 10.05 7.17 36.57
C GLU A 28 9.98 5.63 36.58
N ILE A 29 8.97 5.04 37.23
CA ILE A 29 8.79 3.57 37.23
C ILE A 29 8.40 3.07 35.84
N GLU A 30 7.49 3.76 35.15
CA GLU A 30 7.09 3.39 33.78
C GLU A 30 8.24 3.58 32.78
N LYS A 31 9.07 4.62 32.95
CA LYS A 31 10.30 4.78 32.17
C LYS A 31 11.28 3.60 32.36
N ILE A 32 11.42 3.08 33.58
CA ILE A 32 12.28 1.91 33.86
C ILE A 32 11.71 0.64 33.21
N LYS A 33 10.38 0.48 33.13
CA LYS A 33 9.74 -0.67 32.47
C LYS A 33 9.89 -0.62 30.94
N SER A 34 9.74 0.55 30.33
CA SER A 34 9.93 0.71 28.89
C SER A 34 11.39 0.48 28.48
N GLU A 35 12.35 0.94 29.30
CA GLU A 35 13.78 0.68 29.09
C GLU A 35 14.12 -0.82 29.22
N ARG A 36 13.46 -1.59 30.10
CA ARG A 36 13.58 -3.06 30.17
C ARG A 36 13.03 -3.76 28.92
N SER A 37 11.84 -3.36 28.47
CA SER A 37 11.23 -3.93 27.25
C SER A 37 12.09 -3.64 26.01
N TRP A 38 12.71 -2.45 25.95
CA TRP A 38 13.63 -2.10 24.87
C TRP A 38 14.92 -2.95 24.91
N GLY A 39 15.44 -3.24 26.12
CA GLY A 39 16.56 -4.17 26.31
C GLY A 39 16.26 -5.58 25.79
N GLU A 40 15.09 -6.13 26.09
CA GLU A 40 14.67 -7.46 25.61
C GLU A 40 14.52 -7.51 24.08
N LYS A 41 13.98 -6.45 23.45
CA LYS A 41 13.89 -6.34 21.99
C LYS A 41 15.27 -6.29 21.32
N ILE A 42 16.23 -5.60 21.93
CA ILE A 42 17.61 -5.53 21.44
C ILE A 42 18.31 -6.88 21.58
N ASP A 43 18.18 -7.56 22.72
CA ASP A 43 18.77 -8.88 22.91
C ASP A 43 18.20 -9.89 21.90
N LYS A 44 16.90 -9.82 21.58
CA LYS A 44 16.28 -10.64 20.53
C LYS A 44 16.90 -10.35 19.14
N LYS A 45 17.02 -9.08 18.74
CA LYS A 45 17.68 -8.71 17.47
C LYS A 45 19.15 -9.13 17.42
N ILE A 46 19.86 -9.08 18.55
CA ILE A 46 21.26 -9.54 18.63
C ILE A 46 21.35 -11.05 18.40
N GLN A 47 20.43 -11.84 18.95
CA GLN A 47 20.39 -13.30 18.72
C GLN A 47 20.07 -13.63 17.26
N GLU A 48 19.17 -12.89 16.64
CA GLU A 48 18.81 -13.02 15.22
C GLU A 48 20.01 -12.72 14.30
N VAL A 49 20.73 -11.62 14.56
CA VAL A 49 21.95 -11.30 13.81
C VAL A 49 23.04 -12.37 14.01
N LYS A 50 23.20 -12.90 15.23
CA LYS A 50 24.14 -14.01 15.49
C LYS A 50 23.78 -15.27 14.72
N PHE A 51 22.48 -15.57 14.61
CA PHE A 51 21.98 -16.73 13.87
C PHE A 51 22.27 -16.59 12.36
N ILE A 52 21.94 -15.45 11.76
CA ILE A 52 22.23 -15.16 10.34
C ILE A 52 23.74 -15.26 10.06
N LEU A 53 24.57 -14.73 10.96
CA LEU A 53 26.02 -14.81 10.80
C LEU A 53 26.53 -16.26 10.88
N ALA A 54 25.97 -17.07 11.78
CA ALA A 54 26.34 -18.48 11.92
C ALA A 54 25.94 -19.32 10.70
N GLU A 55 24.77 -19.06 10.09
CA GLU A 55 24.38 -19.72 8.84
C GLU A 55 25.28 -19.37 7.67
N LYS A 56 25.63 -18.08 7.51
CA LYS A 56 26.59 -17.67 6.48
C LYS A 56 27.95 -18.34 6.66
N ILE A 57 28.45 -18.44 7.90
CA ILE A 57 29.70 -19.13 8.19
C ILE A 57 29.61 -20.63 7.85
N LYS A 58 28.49 -21.29 8.16
CA LYS A 58 28.27 -22.71 7.80
C LYS A 58 28.23 -22.91 6.29
N GLY A 59 27.55 -22.05 5.54
CA GLY A 59 27.52 -22.13 4.07
C GLY A 59 28.91 -21.99 3.45
N PHE A 60 29.75 -21.09 3.98
CA PHE A 60 31.14 -20.95 3.56
C PHE A 60 32.01 -22.18 3.86
N GLN A 61 31.74 -22.91 4.96
CA GLN A 61 32.49 -24.13 5.28
C GLN A 61 32.05 -25.34 4.44
N LEU A 62 30.78 -25.45 4.10
CA LEU A 62 30.25 -26.50 3.21
C LEU A 62 30.80 -26.35 1.79
N ASN A 63 30.81 -25.13 1.23
CA ASN A 63 31.38 -24.86 -0.09
C ASN A 63 32.90 -25.11 -0.16
N LYS A 64 33.59 -25.09 0.98
CA LYS A 64 35.03 -25.38 1.08
C LYS A 64 35.33 -26.89 1.08
N LEU A 65 34.36 -27.73 1.39
CA LEU A 65 34.53 -29.20 1.45
C LEU A 65 34.18 -29.89 0.12
N GLU A 66 33.42 -29.25 -0.76
CA GLU A 66 33.03 -29.81 -2.07
C GLU A 66 33.92 -29.33 -3.25
N GLY A 67 34.90 -28.45 -2.99
CA GLY A 67 35.81 -27.89 -3.98
C GLY A 67 37.16 -28.60 -4.07
N VAL A 68 37.29 -29.41 -5.11
CA VAL A 68 38.46 -30.16 -5.58
C VAL A 68 39.72 -29.31 -5.77
N GLU A 69 40.87 -29.94 -5.49
CA GLU A 69 42.24 -29.44 -5.63
C GLU A 69 42.60 -28.98 -7.06
N ALA A 70 42.43 -27.70 -7.37
CA ALA A 70 43.24 -26.99 -8.36
C ALA A 70 43.05 -25.47 -8.17
N GLU A 71 44.11 -24.68 -8.41
CA GLU A 71 44.14 -23.21 -8.29
C GLU A 71 44.43 -22.62 -6.89
N SER A 72 45.57 -23.00 -6.31
CA SER A 72 45.96 -22.63 -4.94
C SER A 72 46.61 -21.24 -4.74
N ASN A 73 46.71 -20.39 -5.76
CA ASN A 73 47.37 -19.07 -5.63
C ASN A 73 46.46 -17.85 -5.85
N ILE A 74 45.43 -17.90 -6.71
CA ILE A 74 44.57 -16.73 -6.99
C ILE A 74 43.48 -16.56 -5.89
N GLN A 75 42.99 -17.65 -5.30
CA GLN A 75 42.03 -17.57 -4.19
C GLN A 75 42.63 -17.05 -2.87
N LYS A 76 43.94 -17.17 -2.66
CA LYS A 76 44.59 -16.69 -1.43
C LYS A 76 44.70 -15.17 -1.35
N GLU A 77 44.75 -14.47 -2.48
CA GLU A 77 44.76 -13.00 -2.50
C GLU A 77 43.35 -12.41 -2.29
N SER A 78 42.30 -12.97 -2.91
CA SER A 78 40.94 -12.48 -2.66
C SER A 78 40.47 -12.69 -1.21
N ALA A 79 40.86 -13.80 -0.57
CA ALA A 79 40.52 -14.05 0.84
C ALA A 79 41.15 -13.01 1.80
N ARG A 80 42.34 -12.47 1.48
CA ARG A 80 42.98 -11.42 2.30
C ARG A 80 42.32 -10.05 2.15
N GLU A 81 41.63 -9.81 1.04
CA GLU A 81 40.96 -8.53 0.80
C GLU A 81 39.62 -8.42 1.57
N PHE A 82 38.93 -9.55 1.80
CA PHE A 82 37.70 -9.61 2.60
C PHE A 82 37.91 -9.64 4.12
N GLU A 83 39.08 -10.04 4.63
CA GLU A 83 39.34 -10.11 6.07
C GLU A 83 39.48 -8.73 6.74
N LYS A 84 40.02 -7.74 6.02
CA LYS A 84 40.23 -6.37 6.55
C LYS A 84 38.92 -5.65 6.93
N PRO A 85 37.89 -5.56 6.07
CA PRO A 85 36.64 -4.89 6.43
C PRO A 85 35.88 -5.60 7.56
N ALA A 86 35.92 -6.94 7.61
CA ALA A 86 35.28 -7.71 8.68
C ALA A 86 35.93 -7.45 10.07
N PHE A 87 37.25 -7.27 10.12
CA PHE A 87 37.95 -6.94 11.36
C PHE A 87 37.62 -5.53 11.87
N ILE A 88 37.54 -4.55 10.97
CA ILE A 88 37.16 -3.17 11.32
C ILE A 88 35.73 -3.14 11.86
N LEU A 89 34.79 -3.82 11.20
CA LEU A 89 33.39 -3.91 11.63
C LEU A 89 33.26 -4.57 13.02
N LYS A 90 33.97 -5.68 13.27
CA LYS A 90 33.98 -6.34 14.59
C LYS A 90 34.51 -5.41 15.69
N LYS A 91 35.53 -4.60 15.38
CA LYS A 91 36.13 -3.65 16.34
C LYS A 91 35.16 -2.52 16.68
N GLU A 92 34.47 -1.96 15.69
CA GLU A 92 33.47 -0.91 15.91
C GLU A 92 32.26 -1.41 16.70
N ILE A 93 31.73 -2.59 16.35
CA ILE A 93 30.61 -3.21 17.07
C ILE A 93 31.01 -3.46 18.53
N SER A 94 32.19 -4.03 18.78
CA SER A 94 32.71 -4.26 20.13
C SER A 94 32.84 -2.96 20.94
N GLN A 95 33.29 -1.86 20.31
CA GLN A 95 33.40 -0.57 20.95
C GLN A 95 32.03 0.04 21.31
N LYS A 96 31.04 -0.07 20.41
CA LYS A 96 29.65 0.36 20.69
C LYS A 96 29.04 -0.44 21.84
N PHE A 97 29.24 -1.76 21.89
CA PHE A 97 28.79 -2.60 23.00
C PHE A 97 29.41 -2.22 24.35
N LYS A 98 30.71 -1.90 24.38
CA LYS A 98 31.37 -1.42 25.60
C LYS A 98 30.72 -0.12 26.12
N ARG A 99 30.46 0.85 25.24
CA ARG A 99 29.78 2.11 25.62
C ARG A 99 28.38 1.86 26.17
N LEU A 100 27.61 0.97 25.52
CA LEU A 100 26.27 0.59 25.98
C LEU A 100 26.31 -0.03 27.39
N ARG A 101 27.25 -0.93 27.64
CA ARG A 101 27.41 -1.61 28.95
C ARG A 101 27.72 -0.62 30.08
N TYR A 102 28.54 0.41 29.83
CA TYR A 102 28.80 1.46 30.82
C TYR A 102 27.54 2.28 31.14
N LEU A 103 26.71 2.56 30.13
CA LEU A 103 25.47 3.32 30.29
C LEU A 103 24.45 2.55 31.15
N PHE A 104 24.29 1.24 30.91
CA PHE A 104 23.43 0.38 31.74
C PHE A 104 23.91 0.26 33.20
N LEU A 105 25.23 0.17 33.42
CA LEU A 105 25.78 0.11 34.78
C LEU A 105 25.54 1.41 35.56
N ASP A 106 25.59 2.57 34.90
CA ASP A 106 25.28 3.85 35.54
C ASP A 106 23.80 3.98 35.90
N ILE A 107 22.89 3.57 35.01
CA ILE A 107 21.45 3.52 35.27
C ILE A 107 21.14 2.60 36.46
N ALA A 108 21.69 1.38 36.48
CA ALA A 108 21.48 0.44 37.58
C ALA A 108 21.96 1.01 38.93
N ARG A 109 23.08 1.74 38.95
CA ARG A 109 23.60 2.40 40.16
C ARG A 109 22.69 3.53 40.65
N LYS A 110 22.10 4.32 39.73
CA LYS A 110 21.11 5.37 40.06
C LYS A 110 19.83 4.78 40.64
N ILE A 111 19.33 3.67 40.09
CA ILE A 111 18.14 2.98 40.62
C ILE A 111 18.41 2.47 42.05
N LYS A 112 19.54 1.82 42.30
CA LYS A 112 19.89 1.26 43.62
C LYS A 112 20.03 2.32 44.71
N THR A 113 20.60 3.49 44.38
CA THR A 113 20.72 4.60 45.35
C THR A 113 19.36 5.22 45.68
N LYS A 114 18.44 5.27 44.72
CA LYS A 114 17.09 5.81 44.92
C LYS A 114 16.21 4.89 45.76
N GLN A 115 16.28 3.58 45.53
CA GLN A 115 15.56 2.58 46.31
C GLN A 115 15.93 2.61 47.80
N ARG A 116 17.22 2.81 48.13
CA ARG A 116 17.68 3.00 49.52
C ARG A 116 17.08 4.24 50.18
N LYS A 117 16.90 5.34 49.45
CA LYS A 117 16.28 6.58 49.99
C LYS A 117 14.80 6.40 50.32
N ILE A 118 14.06 5.64 49.51
CA ILE A 118 12.63 5.36 49.74
C ILE A 118 12.45 4.45 50.96
N SER A 119 13.24 3.37 51.04
CA SER A 119 13.20 2.43 52.18
C SER A 119 13.49 3.12 53.52
N GLY A 120 14.46 4.05 53.55
CA GLY A 120 14.78 4.80 54.77
C GLY A 120 13.64 5.71 55.25
N LYS A 121 12.93 6.37 54.32
CA LYS A 121 11.78 7.22 54.66
C LYS A 121 10.59 6.42 55.21
N MET A 122 10.37 5.23 54.67
CA MET A 122 9.27 4.34 55.10
C MET A 122 9.50 3.85 56.54
N MET A 123 10.71 3.39 56.86
CA MET A 123 11.05 2.95 58.22
C MET A 123 10.91 4.06 59.27
N ALA A 124 11.33 5.29 58.94
CA ALA A 124 11.18 6.44 59.84
C ALA A 124 9.71 6.80 60.11
N PHE A 125 8.81 6.57 59.14
CA PHE A 125 7.37 6.78 59.32
C PHE A 125 6.78 5.74 60.28
N TYR A 126 7.11 4.45 60.10
CA TYR A 126 6.63 3.36 60.94
C TYR A 126 7.05 3.51 62.41
N GLN A 127 8.32 3.87 62.67
CA GLN A 127 8.81 4.09 64.04
C GLN A 127 8.05 5.22 64.76
N LYS A 128 7.54 6.20 64.04
CA LYS A 128 6.81 7.34 64.62
C LYS A 128 5.34 7.02 64.93
N THR A 129 4.72 6.09 64.22
CA THR A 129 3.28 5.78 64.34
C THR A 129 2.94 4.64 65.32
N ILE A 130 3.89 3.75 65.60
CA ILE A 130 3.69 2.62 66.52
C ILE A 130 3.35 3.04 67.97
N PRO A 131 4.04 4.00 68.62
CA PRO A 131 3.73 4.35 70.01
C PRO A 131 2.37 5.03 70.18
N THR A 132 1.87 5.74 69.15
CA THR A 132 0.53 6.33 69.20
C THR A 132 -0.56 5.27 69.13
N LEU A 133 -0.38 4.20 68.35
CA LEU A 133 -1.35 3.09 68.27
C LEU A 133 -1.48 2.34 69.61
N LYS A 134 -0.37 2.16 70.35
CA LYS A 134 -0.39 1.50 71.66
C LYS A 134 -1.22 2.26 72.70
N LYS A 135 -1.21 3.60 72.65
CA LYS A 135 -2.01 4.45 73.55
C LYS A 135 -3.51 4.39 73.26
N TRP A 136 -3.90 4.20 71.99
CA TRP A 136 -5.31 4.06 71.60
C TRP A 136 -5.89 2.70 71.96
N ASN A 137 -5.09 1.63 71.89
CA ASN A 137 -5.54 0.29 72.26
C ASN A 137 -5.97 0.21 73.74
N ASN A 138 -5.21 0.86 74.63
CA ASN A 138 -5.54 0.91 76.06
C ASN A 138 -6.81 1.72 76.35
N ILE A 139 -7.19 2.68 75.52
CA ILE A 139 -8.44 3.43 75.69
C ILE A 139 -9.63 2.62 75.17
N PHE A 140 -9.42 1.84 74.10
CA PHE A 140 -10.47 1.03 73.48
C PHE A 140 -10.85 -0.17 74.35
N CYS A 141 -9.88 -0.87 74.93
CA CYS A 141 -10.14 -2.06 75.75
C CYS A 141 -10.89 -1.76 77.06
N THR A 142 -10.71 -0.57 77.65
CA THR A 142 -11.39 -0.20 78.91
C THR A 142 -12.81 0.30 78.70
N GLY A 143 -13.16 0.73 77.48
CA GLY A 143 -14.47 1.33 77.17
C GLY A 143 -15.46 0.43 76.42
N MET A 144 -15.00 -0.51 75.60
CA MET A 144 -15.85 -1.26 74.64
C MET A 144 -16.10 -2.74 74.98
N VAL A 145 -15.79 -3.19 76.21
CA VAL A 145 -15.97 -4.61 76.60
C VAL A 145 -16.77 -4.76 77.90
N CYS A 146 -17.71 -3.84 78.15
CA CYS A 146 -18.70 -4.03 79.22
C CYS A 146 -19.86 -4.90 78.72
N LYS A 147 -20.09 -6.05 79.37
CA LYS A 147 -21.09 -7.06 78.97
C LYS A 147 -22.50 -6.52 78.71
N THR A 148 -22.88 -5.42 79.35
CA THR A 148 -24.22 -4.82 79.24
C THR A 148 -24.48 -4.09 77.92
N ASN A 149 -23.44 -3.71 77.17
CA ASN A 149 -23.56 -2.89 75.97
C ASN A 149 -23.12 -3.58 74.68
N ILE A 150 -22.95 -4.92 74.69
CA ILE A 150 -22.45 -5.70 73.54
C ILE A 150 -23.21 -5.40 72.24
N LYS A 151 -24.55 -5.27 72.29
CA LYS A 151 -25.35 -4.98 71.08
C LYS A 151 -24.99 -3.63 70.46
N ARG A 152 -24.75 -2.61 71.30
CA ARG A 152 -24.35 -1.27 70.86
C ARG A 152 -22.93 -1.30 70.30
N ASP A 153 -22.01 -2.00 70.97
CA ASP A 153 -20.61 -2.00 70.59
C ASP A 153 -20.38 -2.81 69.30
N VAL A 154 -21.14 -3.88 69.05
CA VAL A 154 -21.18 -4.59 67.76
C VAL A 154 -21.66 -3.65 66.63
N TYR A 155 -22.68 -2.83 66.88
CA TYR A 155 -23.16 -1.86 65.89
C TYR A 155 -22.10 -0.79 65.58
N ILE A 156 -21.41 -0.28 66.61
CA ILE A 156 -20.34 0.72 66.44
C ILE A 156 -19.16 0.14 65.66
N ILE A 157 -18.73 -1.09 65.97
CA ILE A 157 -17.64 -1.76 65.24
C ILE A 157 -18.06 -2.03 63.79
N GLY A 158 -19.28 -2.53 63.57
CA GLY A 158 -19.83 -2.75 62.23
C GLY A 158 -19.87 -1.47 61.40
N ALA A 159 -20.35 -0.36 61.98
CA ALA A 159 -20.35 0.94 61.33
C ALA A 159 -18.93 1.45 61.02
N ALA A 160 -17.97 1.27 61.94
CA ALA A 160 -16.59 1.66 61.73
C ALA A 160 -15.93 0.87 60.59
N ILE A 161 -16.17 -0.45 60.50
CA ILE A 161 -15.68 -1.29 59.40
C ILE A 161 -16.31 -0.86 58.08
N PHE A 162 -17.63 -0.62 58.07
CA PHE A 162 -18.33 -0.16 56.86
C PHE A 162 -17.79 1.19 56.36
N ILE A 163 -17.57 2.15 57.26
CA ILE A 163 -16.97 3.45 56.91
C ILE A 163 -15.54 3.26 56.40
N ALA A 164 -14.73 2.41 57.03
CA ALA A 164 -13.36 2.13 56.58
C ALA A 164 -13.34 1.47 55.18
N ALA A 165 -14.20 0.47 54.95
CA ALA A 165 -14.34 -0.17 53.64
C ALA A 165 -14.83 0.81 52.56
N THR A 166 -15.81 1.64 52.89
CA THR A 166 -16.34 2.66 51.96
C THR A 166 -15.29 3.72 51.64
N THR A 167 -14.52 4.18 52.63
CA THR A 167 -13.43 5.14 52.40
C THR A 167 -12.28 4.54 51.60
N LEU A 168 -11.94 3.26 51.80
CA LEU A 168 -10.99 2.54 50.96
C LEU A 168 -11.50 2.38 49.53
N ALA A 169 -12.77 1.98 49.35
CA ALA A 169 -13.40 1.87 48.04
C ALA A 169 -13.44 3.23 47.31
N LEU A 170 -13.82 4.30 48.00
CA LEU A 170 -13.82 5.67 47.46
C LEU A 170 -12.41 6.23 47.23
N ALA A 171 -11.39 5.75 47.94
CA ALA A 171 -9.99 6.12 47.67
C ALA A 171 -9.43 5.36 46.46
N TRP A 172 -9.89 4.13 46.22
CA TRP A 172 -9.54 3.33 45.04
C TRP A 172 -10.36 3.67 43.80
N TYR A 173 -11.60 4.14 43.94
CA TYR A 173 -12.48 4.46 42.82
C TYR A 173 -11.90 5.50 41.83
N PRO A 174 -11.22 6.58 42.28
CA PRO A 174 -10.51 7.49 41.39
C PRO A 174 -9.33 6.83 40.67
N GLN A 175 -8.68 5.83 41.27
CA GLN A 175 -7.59 5.08 40.61
C GLN A 175 -8.13 4.15 39.53
N LEU A 176 -9.27 3.49 39.78
CA LEU A 176 -9.97 2.68 38.77
C LEU A 176 -10.50 3.52 37.61
N LEU A 177 -11.08 4.70 37.88
CA LEU A 177 -11.50 5.63 36.83
C LEU A 177 -10.31 6.25 36.08
N LYS A 178 -9.19 6.55 36.75
CA LYS A 178 -7.96 6.98 36.08
C LYS A 178 -7.30 5.87 35.26
N SER A 179 -7.49 4.60 35.60
CA SER A 179 -6.96 3.50 34.80
C SER A 179 -7.72 3.27 33.48
N LYS A 180 -8.95 3.81 33.35
CA LYS A 180 -9.75 3.74 32.12
C LYS A 180 -9.67 4.99 31.23
N SER A 181 -9.12 6.08 31.73
CA SER A 181 -8.67 7.17 30.86
C SER A 181 -7.16 7.05 30.74
N PRO A 182 -6.63 6.46 29.66
CA PRO A 182 -5.21 6.61 29.37
C PRO A 182 -4.97 8.11 29.23
N GLU A 183 -4.46 8.75 30.30
CA GLU A 183 -3.71 9.99 30.19
C GLU A 183 -2.46 9.56 29.44
N LYS A 184 -2.63 9.51 28.11
CA LYS A 184 -1.60 9.22 27.12
C LYS A 184 -0.41 10.06 27.58
N PRO A 185 0.77 9.47 27.81
CA PRO A 185 1.96 10.29 28.02
C PRO A 185 1.96 11.34 26.92
N ALA A 186 2.51 12.53 27.19
CA ALA A 186 2.88 13.45 26.13
C ALA A 186 3.99 12.78 25.28
N GLU A 187 3.67 11.67 24.61
CA GLU A 187 4.05 11.42 23.25
C GLU A 187 3.80 12.74 22.56
N VAL A 188 4.91 13.35 22.14
CA VAL A 188 4.91 14.33 21.07
C VAL A 188 3.95 13.74 20.04
N ALA A 189 2.74 14.29 19.95
CA ALA A 189 1.76 13.87 18.99
C ALA A 189 2.39 14.25 17.66
N LEU A 190 3.13 13.30 17.09
CA LEU A 190 3.63 13.36 15.73
C LEU A 190 2.40 13.77 14.92
N SER A 191 2.48 14.91 14.22
CA SER A 191 1.32 15.39 13.49
C SER A 191 0.89 14.30 12.51
N LYS A 192 -0.41 14.21 12.20
CA LYS A 192 -0.90 13.25 11.21
C LYS A 192 -0.08 13.33 9.90
N GLU A 193 0.24 14.56 9.51
CA GLU A 193 1.13 14.90 8.39
C GLU A 193 2.53 14.25 8.47
N GLU A 194 3.18 14.28 9.64
CA GLU A 194 4.49 13.65 9.84
C GLU A 194 4.42 12.11 9.81
N LEU A 195 3.26 11.52 10.17
CA LEU A 195 3.05 10.08 10.07
C LEU A 195 2.81 9.67 8.61
N ASP A 196 1.96 10.42 7.90
CA ASP A 196 1.65 10.19 6.49
C ASP A 196 2.92 10.32 5.63
N TYR A 197 3.75 11.35 5.87
CA TYR A 197 5.04 11.52 5.20
C TYR A 197 6.02 10.36 5.47
N LYS A 198 6.10 9.87 6.72
CA LYS A 198 6.98 8.73 7.04
C LYS A 198 6.53 7.44 6.34
N PHE A 199 5.22 7.23 6.28
CA PHE A 199 4.63 6.09 5.61
C PHE A 199 4.92 6.13 4.09
N GLU A 200 4.76 7.29 3.46
CA GLU A 200 5.08 7.50 2.05
C GLU A 200 6.57 7.21 1.75
N GLN A 201 7.48 7.75 2.58
CA GLN A 201 8.93 7.50 2.44
C GLN A 201 9.30 6.03 2.63
N GLU A 202 8.68 5.34 3.58
CA GLU A 202 8.91 3.90 3.81
C GLU A 202 8.40 3.07 2.63
N ASN A 203 7.24 3.42 2.06
CA ASN A 203 6.70 2.76 0.87
C ASN A 203 7.60 2.94 -0.35
N ILE A 204 8.03 4.17 -0.64
CA ILE A 204 8.95 4.45 -1.76
C ILE A 204 10.23 3.63 -1.63
N LEU A 205 10.82 3.56 -0.42
CA LEU A 205 12.03 2.78 -0.17
C LEU A 205 11.79 1.27 -0.36
N ASN A 206 10.66 0.76 0.11
CA ASN A 206 10.28 -0.64 -0.03
C ASN A 206 10.10 -1.01 -1.51
N ILE A 207 9.39 -0.17 -2.28
CA ILE A 207 9.21 -0.34 -3.72
C ILE A 207 10.56 -0.37 -4.44
N SER A 208 11.43 0.61 -4.18
CA SER A 208 12.77 0.68 -4.78
C SER A 208 13.59 -0.58 -4.48
N THR A 209 13.53 -1.05 -3.24
CA THR A 209 14.22 -2.28 -2.82
C THR A 209 13.68 -3.51 -3.56
N ILE A 210 12.36 -3.61 -3.76
CA ILE A 210 11.76 -4.72 -4.52
C ILE A 210 12.25 -4.69 -5.97
N GLN A 211 12.27 -3.51 -6.59
CA GLN A 211 12.70 -3.35 -7.98
C GLN A 211 14.17 -3.71 -8.19
N GLU A 212 15.06 -3.27 -7.31
CA GLU A 212 16.49 -3.58 -7.38
C GLU A 212 16.77 -5.08 -7.29
N ASN A 213 15.91 -5.83 -6.59
CA ASN A 213 16.05 -7.27 -6.44
C ASN A 213 15.48 -8.08 -7.62
N ILE A 214 14.76 -7.45 -8.55
CA ILE A 214 14.14 -8.13 -9.69
C ILE A 214 14.98 -7.90 -10.96
N ASP A 215 15.58 -8.96 -11.46
CA ASP A 215 16.23 -8.94 -12.77
C ASP A 215 15.17 -8.92 -13.89
N SER A 216 15.00 -7.75 -14.51
CA SER A 216 14.08 -7.52 -15.63
C SER A 216 14.74 -7.63 -17.02
N SER A 217 16.02 -8.00 -17.09
CA SER A 217 16.78 -8.03 -18.35
C SER A 217 16.19 -8.99 -19.39
N ASN A 218 15.69 -10.15 -18.94
CA ASN A 218 15.11 -11.20 -19.79
C ASN A 218 13.58 -11.11 -19.93
N TRP A 219 12.97 -10.00 -19.51
CA TRP A 219 11.52 -9.87 -19.58
C TRP A 219 11.04 -9.69 -21.03
N LYS A 220 9.85 -10.24 -21.31
CA LYS A 220 9.17 -10.03 -22.58
C LYS A 220 8.56 -8.64 -22.59
N GLU A 221 8.47 -8.05 -23.77
CA GLU A 221 7.84 -6.74 -23.97
C GLU A 221 6.50 -6.92 -24.67
N TYR A 222 5.46 -6.30 -24.12
CA TYR A 222 4.16 -6.15 -24.76
C TYR A 222 4.03 -4.73 -25.33
N LYS A 223 3.57 -4.61 -26.57
CA LYS A 223 3.40 -3.33 -27.28
C LYS A 223 1.99 -3.21 -27.83
N SER A 224 1.29 -2.15 -27.44
CA SER A 224 0.00 -1.77 -28.01
C SER A 224 0.15 -0.51 -28.86
N LEU A 225 0.36 -0.69 -30.16
CA LEU A 225 0.49 0.45 -31.10
C LEU A 225 -0.80 1.26 -31.22
N TRP A 226 -1.96 0.60 -31.07
CA TRP A 226 -3.26 1.26 -31.18
C TRP A 226 -3.53 2.22 -30.01
N TYR A 227 -3.06 1.86 -28.82
CA TYR A 227 -3.25 2.63 -27.59
C TYR A 227 -1.97 3.31 -27.10
N GLY A 228 -0.86 3.22 -27.82
CA GLY A 228 0.34 4.02 -27.55
C GLY A 228 1.07 3.67 -26.25
N PHE A 229 1.16 2.40 -25.86
CA PHE A 229 1.97 1.99 -24.71
C PHE A 229 2.75 0.70 -24.94
N LYS A 230 3.81 0.53 -24.15
CA LYS A 230 4.54 -0.72 -24.00
C LYS A 230 4.83 -0.99 -22.53
N ILE A 231 4.93 -2.27 -22.16
CA ILE A 231 5.19 -2.69 -20.78
C ILE A 231 5.93 -4.04 -20.81
N LYS A 232 6.91 -4.22 -19.92
CA LYS A 232 7.61 -5.50 -19.76
C LYS A 232 6.89 -6.40 -18.76
N TYR A 233 7.02 -7.70 -18.96
CA TYR A 233 6.49 -8.73 -18.06
C TYR A 233 7.41 -9.97 -18.06
N PRO A 234 7.42 -10.78 -16.99
CA PRO A 234 8.32 -11.92 -16.89
C PRO A 234 8.15 -12.92 -18.06
N GLN A 235 9.26 -13.43 -18.60
CA GLN A 235 9.26 -14.37 -19.71
C GLN A 235 8.50 -15.67 -19.39
N SER A 236 8.49 -16.05 -18.12
CA SER A 236 7.80 -17.22 -17.59
C SER A 236 6.29 -17.05 -17.50
N TRP A 237 5.71 -15.87 -17.74
CA TRP A 237 4.26 -15.68 -17.68
C TRP A 237 3.55 -16.10 -18.97
N LYS A 238 2.23 -16.30 -18.88
CA LYS A 238 1.38 -16.57 -20.05
C LYS A 238 1.41 -15.37 -20.99
N ALA A 239 1.15 -15.62 -22.28
CA ALA A 239 1.02 -14.52 -23.25
C ALA A 239 -0.11 -13.57 -22.82
N PRO A 240 0.06 -12.24 -22.95
CA PRO A 240 -0.94 -11.27 -22.50
C PRO A 240 -2.29 -11.50 -23.18
N LEU A 241 -3.36 -11.54 -22.39
CA LEU A 241 -4.71 -11.76 -22.87
C LEU A 241 -5.38 -10.42 -23.16
N VAL A 242 -5.59 -10.12 -24.44
CA VAL A 242 -6.32 -8.93 -24.86
C VAL A 242 -7.81 -9.19 -24.74
N GLN A 243 -8.48 -8.42 -23.89
CA GLN A 243 -9.93 -8.46 -23.73
C GLN A 243 -10.55 -7.37 -24.62
N PRO A 244 -11.46 -7.75 -25.53
CA PRO A 244 -12.15 -6.77 -26.35
C PRO A 244 -13.07 -5.90 -25.48
N TYR A 245 -13.50 -4.79 -26.05
CA TYR A 245 -14.49 -3.91 -25.44
C TYR A 245 -15.70 -4.69 -24.90
N SER A 246 -16.00 -4.50 -23.61
CA SER A 246 -17.19 -5.05 -22.95
C SER A 246 -18.18 -3.93 -22.68
N ARG A 247 -19.47 -4.19 -22.89
CA ARG A 247 -20.54 -3.24 -22.54
C ARG A 247 -20.61 -2.95 -21.03
N ILE A 248 -20.11 -3.86 -20.21
CA ILE A 248 -20.13 -3.77 -18.75
C ILE A 248 -18.96 -2.89 -18.25
N SER A 249 -17.85 -2.85 -18.98
CA SER A 249 -16.68 -2.06 -18.61
C SER A 249 -16.67 -0.72 -19.34
N LYS A 250 -16.25 0.32 -18.62
CA LYS A 250 -15.98 1.63 -19.24
C LYS A 250 -14.64 1.65 -19.98
N ALA A 251 -13.75 0.68 -19.73
CA ALA A 251 -12.50 0.56 -20.44
C ALA A 251 -12.78 0.30 -21.93
N GLY A 252 -12.12 1.05 -22.81
CA GLY A 252 -12.16 0.79 -24.25
C GLY A 252 -11.30 -0.42 -24.64
N TYR A 253 -10.32 -0.74 -23.80
CA TYR A 253 -9.36 -1.80 -24.01
C TYR A 253 -8.78 -2.29 -22.69
N ARG A 254 -8.57 -3.60 -22.57
CA ARG A 254 -7.90 -4.19 -21.41
C ARG A 254 -6.96 -5.30 -21.86
N VAL A 255 -5.78 -5.34 -21.29
CA VAL A 255 -4.83 -6.44 -21.46
C VAL A 255 -4.47 -7.01 -20.09
N SER A 256 -4.51 -8.33 -19.98
CA SER A 256 -4.26 -9.05 -18.73
C SER A 256 -2.96 -9.83 -18.81
N PHE A 257 -2.07 -9.62 -17.86
CA PHE A 257 -0.79 -10.31 -17.71
C PHE A 257 -0.93 -11.33 -16.60
N ILE A 258 -0.96 -12.61 -16.94
CA ILE A 258 -1.30 -13.69 -16.01
C ILE A 258 -0.04 -14.51 -15.73
N ALA A 259 0.31 -14.64 -14.46
CA ALA A 259 1.41 -15.49 -14.02
C ALA A 259 1.11 -16.96 -14.33
N ASN A 260 2.14 -17.76 -14.62
CA ASN A 260 1.96 -19.22 -14.66
C ASN A 260 1.53 -19.69 -13.27
N GLU A 261 0.53 -20.58 -13.22
CA GLU A 261 -0.15 -21.00 -12.00
C GLU A 261 0.83 -21.29 -10.87
N GLN A 262 0.83 -20.41 -9.87
CA GLN A 262 1.45 -20.68 -8.59
C GLN A 262 0.33 -21.03 -7.63
N GLU A 263 0.33 -22.30 -7.19
CA GLU A 263 -0.50 -22.74 -6.09
C GLU A 263 -0.18 -21.81 -4.90
N ASN A 264 -1.19 -21.11 -4.38
CA ASN A 264 -1.18 -20.31 -3.14
C ASN A 264 -0.95 -18.79 -3.22
N LYS A 265 -1.05 -18.16 -4.41
CA LYS A 265 -1.09 -16.68 -4.47
C LYS A 265 -2.52 -16.14 -4.58
N ASN A 266 -2.82 -15.11 -3.80
CA ASN A 266 -4.08 -14.35 -3.87
C ASN A 266 -4.22 -13.58 -5.20
N PHE A 267 -3.08 -13.27 -5.83
CA PHE A 267 -3.01 -12.57 -7.10
C PHE A 267 -2.63 -13.53 -8.22
N ILE A 268 -3.28 -13.36 -9.37
CA ILE A 268 -3.02 -14.15 -10.59
C ILE A 268 -2.19 -13.39 -11.62
N GLY A 269 -1.89 -12.11 -11.36
CA GLY A 269 -1.20 -11.22 -12.29
C GLY A 269 -1.67 -9.79 -12.15
N PHE A 270 -1.69 -9.03 -13.25
CA PHE A 270 -2.19 -7.65 -13.28
C PHE A 270 -2.88 -7.33 -14.61
N ASP A 271 -3.69 -6.27 -14.61
CA ASP A 271 -4.36 -5.74 -15.80
C ASP A 271 -3.83 -4.34 -16.14
N VAL A 272 -3.78 -4.02 -17.43
CA VAL A 272 -3.69 -2.64 -17.94
C VAL A 272 -5.01 -2.31 -18.63
N ALA A 273 -5.79 -1.41 -18.04
CA ALA A 273 -7.07 -0.93 -18.55
C ALA A 273 -6.88 0.46 -19.17
N VAL A 274 -7.37 0.65 -20.39
CA VAL A 274 -7.25 1.91 -21.14
C VAL A 274 -8.62 2.53 -21.34
N TYR A 275 -8.75 3.77 -20.90
CA TYR A 275 -9.97 4.56 -20.96
C TYR A 275 -9.79 5.74 -21.90
N ASP A 276 -10.82 6.00 -22.70
CA ASP A 276 -10.91 7.24 -23.47
C ASP A 276 -11.45 8.35 -22.55
N ILE A 277 -10.68 9.44 -22.40
CA ILE A 277 -11.05 10.58 -21.56
C ILE A 277 -12.39 11.17 -22.01
N ALA A 278 -12.69 11.19 -23.32
CA ALA A 278 -13.96 11.69 -23.82
C ALA A 278 -15.16 10.86 -23.32
N ARG A 279 -14.93 9.58 -22.99
CA ARG A 279 -15.96 8.66 -22.50
C ARG A 279 -16.12 8.70 -20.98
N VAL A 280 -15.02 8.71 -20.22
CA VAL A 280 -15.06 8.69 -18.74
C VAL A 280 -15.04 10.08 -18.11
N LYS A 281 -14.73 11.13 -18.88
CA LYS A 281 -14.54 12.54 -18.46
C LYS A 281 -13.35 12.76 -17.52
N GLU A 282 -13.26 11.99 -16.44
CA GLU A 282 -12.26 12.10 -15.37
C GLU A 282 -11.79 10.71 -14.92
N PHE A 283 -10.60 10.62 -14.34
CA PHE A 283 -10.03 9.33 -13.93
C PHE A 283 -10.76 8.70 -12.73
N PHE A 284 -11.40 9.51 -11.87
CA PHE A 284 -12.23 9.02 -10.76
C PHE A 284 -13.45 8.20 -11.22
N GLN A 285 -13.78 8.26 -12.52
CA GLN A 285 -14.92 7.53 -13.10
C GLN A 285 -14.52 6.21 -13.77
N THR A 286 -13.25 5.81 -13.67
CA THR A 286 -12.73 4.54 -14.19
C THR A 286 -13.20 3.34 -13.36
N ASP A 287 -13.13 2.12 -13.92
CA ASP A 287 -13.65 0.93 -13.22
C ASP A 287 -12.74 0.46 -12.08
N GLU A 288 -11.43 0.79 -12.11
CA GLU A 288 -10.48 0.52 -11.02
C GLU A 288 -10.59 1.52 -9.88
N PHE A 289 -11.23 2.67 -10.11
CA PHE A 289 -11.35 3.68 -9.07
C PHE A 289 -12.17 3.13 -7.89
N PRO A 290 -11.66 3.28 -6.64
CA PRO A 290 -12.29 2.68 -5.49
C PRO A 290 -13.67 3.25 -5.26
N LYS A 291 -14.62 2.36 -4.98
CA LYS A 291 -15.97 2.75 -4.61
C LYS A 291 -15.98 3.24 -3.17
N LEU A 292 -16.82 4.24 -2.88
CA LEU A 292 -17.12 4.64 -1.51
C LEU A 292 -17.67 3.45 -0.72
N LYS A 293 -17.29 3.34 0.55
CA LYS A 293 -17.78 2.31 1.47
C LYS A 293 -19.28 2.46 1.71
N ASP A 294 -19.73 3.68 1.98
CA ASP A 294 -21.13 4.03 2.25
C ASP A 294 -21.60 5.19 1.37
N GLU A 295 -22.87 5.18 0.97
CA GLU A 295 -23.44 6.29 0.19
C GLU A 295 -23.50 7.60 1.00
N SER A 296 -23.62 7.52 2.31
CA SER A 296 -23.60 8.69 3.21
C SER A 296 -22.25 9.41 3.22
N SER A 297 -21.17 8.72 2.86
CA SER A 297 -19.83 9.32 2.79
C SER A 297 -19.67 10.24 1.58
N LYS A 298 -20.60 10.23 0.60
CA LYS A 298 -20.58 11.16 -0.55
C LYS A 298 -20.65 12.63 -0.14
N ASP A 299 -21.36 12.93 0.94
CA ASP A 299 -21.59 14.30 1.39
C ASP A 299 -20.49 14.80 2.34
N ALA A 300 -19.72 13.89 2.94
CA ALA A 300 -18.63 14.23 3.83
C ALA A 300 -17.52 14.95 3.07
N GLU A 301 -17.20 16.18 3.48
CA GLU A 301 -16.19 17.01 2.83
C GLU A 301 -14.81 16.35 2.79
N SER A 302 -14.49 15.54 3.80
CA SER A 302 -13.27 14.73 3.87
C SER A 302 -13.18 13.64 2.80
N CYS A 303 -14.32 13.17 2.27
CA CYS A 303 -14.35 12.11 1.25
C CYS A 303 -14.45 12.66 -0.17
N LYS A 304 -14.63 13.98 -0.36
CA LYS A 304 -14.76 14.59 -1.69
C LYS A 304 -13.43 14.70 -2.42
N ASN A 305 -12.32 14.87 -1.69
CA ASN A 305 -10.99 15.02 -2.26
C ASN A 305 -10.15 13.78 -1.99
N ILE A 306 -9.63 13.16 -3.05
CA ILE A 306 -8.68 12.04 -2.94
C ILE A 306 -7.22 12.51 -2.91
N GLU A 307 -6.96 13.82 -2.85
CA GLU A 307 -5.61 14.40 -2.96
C GLU A 307 -4.60 13.83 -1.94
N GLY A 308 -5.04 13.20 -0.85
CA GLY A 308 -4.17 12.51 0.12
C GLY A 308 -3.79 11.06 -0.24
N HIS A 309 -4.34 10.48 -1.31
CA HIS A 309 -4.09 9.09 -1.73
C HIS A 309 -3.34 8.98 -3.06
N MET A 310 -3.05 10.11 -3.70
CA MET A 310 -2.23 10.17 -4.90
C MET A 310 -0.78 10.42 -4.47
N ILE A 311 0.06 9.42 -4.69
CA ILE A 311 1.48 9.47 -4.35
C ILE A 311 2.25 9.67 -5.65
N GLU A 312 2.95 10.80 -5.75
CA GLU A 312 3.90 11.04 -6.83
C GLU A 312 5.11 10.13 -6.61
N THR A 313 5.10 8.97 -7.24
CA THR A 313 6.13 7.94 -7.10
C THR A 313 7.37 8.31 -7.92
N GLY A 314 8.02 9.44 -7.63
CA GLY A 314 9.32 9.86 -8.18
C GLY A 314 9.61 9.44 -9.63
N ASP A 315 10.40 8.37 -9.79
CA ASP A 315 10.90 7.87 -11.08
C ASP A 315 9.84 7.13 -11.95
N TYR A 316 8.64 6.90 -11.43
CA TYR A 316 7.58 6.24 -12.18
C TYR A 316 6.91 7.23 -13.14
N PRO A 317 6.62 6.81 -14.39
CA PRO A 317 5.81 7.60 -15.31
C PRO A 317 4.31 7.59 -14.93
N ALA A 318 3.96 6.93 -13.84
CA ALA A 318 2.60 6.71 -13.36
C ALA A 318 2.45 7.20 -11.93
N GLU A 319 1.30 7.79 -11.62
CA GLU A 319 0.91 8.19 -10.28
C GLU A 319 0.36 6.96 -9.54
N GLU A 320 0.85 6.71 -8.33
CA GLU A 320 0.35 5.64 -7.48
C GLU A 320 -0.92 6.10 -6.77
N ILE A 321 -1.97 5.28 -6.83
CA ILE A 321 -3.18 5.47 -6.05
C ILE A 321 -3.25 4.33 -5.04
N TYR A 322 -3.09 4.69 -3.77
CA TYR A 322 -3.11 3.76 -2.65
C TYR A 322 -4.12 4.21 -1.59
N ILE A 323 -5.10 3.34 -1.34
CA ILE A 323 -6.10 3.51 -0.29
C ILE A 323 -5.93 2.38 0.73
N PRO A 324 -5.55 2.70 1.99
CA PRO A 324 -5.36 1.70 3.03
C PRO A 324 -6.68 1.07 3.45
N GLN A 325 -6.61 -0.08 4.12
CA GLN A 325 -7.80 -0.80 4.59
C GLN A 325 -8.61 0.01 5.63
N GLU A 326 -7.92 0.81 6.44
CA GLU A 326 -8.47 1.66 7.49
C GLU A 326 -9.12 2.96 6.97
N ASP A 327 -9.10 3.22 5.66
CA ASP A 327 -9.67 4.45 5.10
C ASP A 327 -11.17 4.57 5.40
N ASP A 328 -11.63 5.72 5.90
CA ASP A 328 -13.03 5.89 6.30
C ASP A 328 -13.98 6.06 5.09
N CYS A 329 -13.45 6.45 3.93
CA CYS A 329 -14.25 6.88 2.78
C CYS A 329 -14.37 5.79 1.71
N TYR A 330 -13.26 5.16 1.36
CA TYR A 330 -13.10 4.34 0.17
C TYR A 330 -12.75 2.89 0.49
N ASN A 331 -13.14 1.98 -0.40
CA ASN A 331 -12.66 0.61 -0.34
C ASN A 331 -11.16 0.56 -0.63
N PRO A 332 -10.41 -0.37 0.00
CA PRO A 332 -8.97 -0.48 -0.21
C PRO A 332 -8.67 -0.74 -1.68
N ALA A 333 -7.67 -0.03 -2.20
CA ALA A 333 -7.25 -0.12 -3.58
C ALA A 333 -5.76 0.18 -3.71
N LEU A 334 -5.12 -0.49 -4.66
CA LEU A 334 -3.77 -0.20 -5.10
C LEU A 334 -3.74 -0.32 -6.62
N PHE A 335 -3.43 0.76 -7.32
CA PHE A 335 -3.18 0.74 -8.76
C PHE A 335 -2.36 1.97 -9.15
N PHE A 336 -1.79 1.91 -10.34
CA PHE A 336 -1.06 3.03 -10.93
C PHE A 336 -1.86 3.63 -12.08
N THR A 337 -1.89 4.94 -12.18
CA THR A 337 -2.58 5.66 -13.26
C THR A 337 -1.58 6.47 -14.08
N VAL A 338 -1.76 6.47 -15.39
CA VAL A 338 -1.01 7.33 -16.32
C VAL A 338 -2.01 8.06 -17.18
N VAL A 339 -1.84 9.37 -17.34
CA VAL A 339 -2.67 10.17 -18.24
C VAL A 339 -1.78 10.67 -19.38
N LYS A 340 -2.06 10.25 -20.63
CA LYS A 340 -1.35 10.75 -21.82
C LYS A 340 -2.27 10.93 -23.01
N GLY A 341 -2.28 12.16 -23.54
CA GLY A 341 -3.11 12.52 -24.68
C GLY A 341 -4.59 12.40 -24.35
N GLN A 342 -5.31 11.54 -25.07
CA GLN A 342 -6.75 11.31 -24.87
C GLN A 342 -7.06 10.06 -24.04
N TYR A 343 -6.05 9.45 -23.42
CA TYR A 343 -6.19 8.18 -22.73
C TYR A 343 -5.72 8.24 -21.27
N ILE A 344 -6.42 7.46 -20.43
CA ILE A 344 -6.03 7.11 -19.06
C ILE A 344 -5.67 5.62 -19.06
N TYR A 345 -4.52 5.27 -18.49
CA TYR A 345 -4.03 3.90 -18.36
C TYR A 345 -4.00 3.54 -16.88
N ASN A 346 -4.86 2.63 -16.45
CA ASN A 346 -4.84 2.09 -15.09
C ASN A 346 -4.14 0.72 -15.10
N ILE A 347 -3.10 0.58 -14.28
CA ILE A 347 -2.33 -0.65 -14.09
C ILE A 347 -2.64 -1.19 -12.70
N ALA A 348 -3.42 -2.27 -12.62
CA ALA A 348 -3.97 -2.76 -11.35
C ALA A 348 -3.63 -4.24 -11.12
N PRO A 349 -3.28 -4.65 -9.90
CA PRO A 349 -3.06 -6.05 -9.55
C PRO A 349 -4.38 -6.81 -9.66
N ARG A 350 -4.32 -8.04 -10.18
CA ARG A 350 -5.49 -8.87 -10.43
C ARG A 350 -5.63 -9.95 -9.38
N LEU A 351 -6.68 -9.85 -8.59
CA LEU A 351 -7.06 -10.85 -7.61
C LEU A 351 -7.64 -12.10 -8.27
N LYS A 352 -7.35 -13.25 -7.66
CA LYS A 352 -8.03 -14.52 -7.97
C LYS A 352 -9.51 -14.39 -7.58
N VAL A 353 -10.41 -14.91 -8.41
CA VAL A 353 -11.85 -14.90 -8.11
C VAL A 353 -12.10 -15.60 -6.78
N GLY A 354 -12.76 -14.89 -5.84
CA GLY A 354 -13.04 -15.38 -4.50
C GLY A 354 -11.90 -15.23 -3.47
N ALA A 355 -10.74 -14.71 -3.86
CA ALA A 355 -9.69 -14.38 -2.90
C ALA A 355 -10.06 -13.13 -2.09
N THR A 356 -9.78 -13.16 -0.80
CA THR A 356 -9.92 -12.02 0.12
C THR A 356 -8.55 -11.55 0.55
N ILE A 357 -8.31 -10.24 0.49
CA ILE A 357 -7.11 -9.63 1.07
C ILE A 357 -7.45 -9.26 2.52
N ASN A 358 -6.83 -9.94 3.49
CA ASN A 358 -7.03 -9.64 4.91
C ASN A 358 -5.98 -8.64 5.45
N ASN A 359 -4.91 -8.44 4.70
CA ASN A 359 -3.83 -7.52 5.03
C ASN A 359 -3.96 -6.26 4.18
N ASP A 360 -3.12 -5.28 4.47
CA ASP A 360 -2.96 -4.14 3.60
C ASP A 360 -2.63 -4.56 2.15
N SER A 361 -3.21 -3.84 1.17
CA SER A 361 -3.10 -4.16 -0.25
C SER A 361 -1.67 -4.00 -0.77
N MET A 362 -0.94 -3.00 -0.28
CA MET A 362 0.45 -2.75 -0.68
C MET A 362 1.35 -3.88 -0.21
N VAL A 363 1.23 -4.25 1.06
CA VAL A 363 1.97 -5.38 1.64
C VAL A 363 1.62 -6.68 0.93
N ALA A 364 0.33 -6.94 0.69
CA ALA A 364 -0.11 -8.16 0.03
C ALA A 364 0.43 -8.28 -1.40
N VAL A 365 0.45 -7.18 -2.16
CA VAL A 365 1.00 -7.16 -3.53
C VAL A 365 2.53 -7.28 -3.51
N SER A 366 3.22 -6.60 -2.60
CA SER A 366 4.67 -6.76 -2.39
C SER A 366 5.07 -8.21 -2.14
N ASP A 367 4.37 -8.88 -1.21
CA ASP A 367 4.73 -10.23 -0.79
C ASP A 367 4.39 -11.29 -1.85
N ASN A 368 3.28 -11.11 -2.58
CA ASN A 368 2.74 -12.15 -3.46
C ASN A 368 2.94 -11.87 -4.95
N LEU A 369 3.12 -10.61 -5.35
CA LEU A 369 3.27 -10.19 -6.74
C LEU A 369 4.32 -9.07 -6.87
N PRO A 370 5.57 -9.28 -6.41
CA PRO A 370 6.61 -8.25 -6.48
C PRO A 370 6.93 -7.84 -7.93
N GLU A 371 6.73 -8.72 -8.90
CA GLU A 371 6.91 -8.43 -10.34
C GLU A 371 5.95 -7.35 -10.85
N PHE A 372 4.86 -7.06 -10.14
CA PHE A 372 3.95 -5.97 -10.47
C PHE A 372 4.67 -4.62 -10.48
N PHE A 373 5.45 -4.31 -9.45
CA PHE A 373 6.13 -3.01 -9.34
C PHE A 373 7.21 -2.82 -10.41
N ALA A 374 7.94 -3.89 -10.75
CA ALA A 374 8.89 -3.87 -11.86
C ALA A 374 8.20 -3.77 -13.23
N ALA A 375 7.00 -4.34 -13.39
CA ALA A 375 6.21 -4.16 -14.62
C ALA A 375 5.71 -2.72 -14.76
N VAL A 376 5.13 -2.15 -13.69
CA VAL A 376 4.66 -0.77 -13.66
C VAL A 376 5.79 0.21 -13.99
N SER A 377 7.00 0.02 -13.43
CA SER A 377 8.13 0.92 -13.74
C SER A 377 8.66 0.80 -15.16
N SER A 378 8.43 -0.33 -15.81
CA SER A 378 8.74 -0.53 -17.23
C SER A 378 7.68 0.03 -18.18
N PHE A 379 6.58 0.59 -17.66
CA PHE A 379 5.53 1.16 -18.48
C PHE A 379 6.06 2.39 -19.21
N GLU A 380 5.97 2.37 -20.53
CA GLU A 380 6.39 3.49 -21.36
C GLU A 380 5.31 3.82 -22.37
N ASN A 381 4.98 5.10 -22.47
CA ASN A 381 4.08 5.55 -23.52
C ASN A 381 4.84 5.70 -24.85
N ILE A 382 4.34 5.06 -25.91
CA ILE A 382 4.87 5.14 -27.28
C ILE A 382 3.90 5.91 -28.19
N ASP A 383 4.33 6.21 -29.42
CA ASP A 383 3.48 6.89 -30.38
C ASP A 383 2.32 5.99 -30.84
N ILE A 384 1.13 6.56 -30.88
CA ILE A 384 -0.09 5.88 -31.33
C ILE A 384 -0.04 5.74 -32.85
N VAL A 385 0.13 4.52 -33.33
CA VAL A 385 0.11 4.19 -34.76
C VAL A 385 -1.28 3.64 -35.10
N ARG A 386 -2.23 4.53 -35.38
CA ARG A 386 -3.52 4.12 -35.95
C ARG A 386 -3.32 3.80 -37.43
N PRO A 387 -3.80 2.65 -37.94
CA PRO A 387 -3.95 2.45 -39.37
C PRO A 387 -4.69 3.65 -39.93
N ARG A 388 -4.10 4.33 -40.92
CA ARG A 388 -4.78 5.44 -41.58
C ARG A 388 -6.14 4.90 -42.04
N PRO A 389 -7.26 5.57 -41.70
CA PRO A 389 -8.56 5.13 -42.20
C PRO A 389 -8.43 4.98 -43.70
N LYS A 390 -8.88 3.84 -44.25
CA LYS A 390 -8.86 3.64 -45.70
C LYS A 390 -9.53 4.88 -46.30
N PRO A 391 -8.87 5.57 -47.24
CA PRO A 391 -9.47 6.75 -47.86
C PRO A 391 -10.87 6.36 -48.30
N VAL A 392 -11.87 7.17 -47.91
CA VAL A 392 -13.27 6.89 -48.22
C VAL A 392 -13.33 6.66 -49.72
N ALA A 393 -13.72 5.44 -50.14
CA ALA A 393 -13.83 5.13 -51.55
C ALA A 393 -14.72 6.21 -52.18
N PRO A 394 -14.31 6.83 -53.31
CA PRO A 394 -15.06 7.92 -53.89
C PRO A 394 -16.50 7.47 -54.09
N LYS A 395 -17.45 8.20 -53.48
CA LYS A 395 -18.86 7.88 -53.62
C LYS A 395 -19.19 7.98 -55.10
N ILE A 396 -19.68 6.89 -55.69
CA ILE A 396 -20.13 6.88 -57.08
C ILE A 396 -21.29 7.88 -57.19
N THR A 397 -21.06 9.01 -57.85
CA THR A 397 -22.07 10.04 -58.14
C THR A 397 -22.78 9.82 -59.48
N ALA A 398 -22.33 8.83 -60.25
CA ALA A 398 -22.90 8.49 -61.55
C ALA A 398 -24.34 7.96 -61.44
N PRO A 399 -25.22 8.32 -62.39
CA PRO A 399 -26.54 7.73 -62.49
C PRO A 399 -26.45 6.21 -62.71
N LYS A 400 -27.46 5.49 -62.22
CA LYS A 400 -27.58 4.06 -62.51
C LYS A 400 -27.82 3.84 -64.01
N PRO A 401 -27.25 2.78 -64.60
CA PRO A 401 -27.50 2.41 -65.99
C PRO A 401 -29.00 2.13 -66.21
N ALA A 402 -29.49 2.50 -67.39
CA ALA A 402 -30.85 2.25 -67.87
C ALA A 402 -31.09 0.79 -68.27
N SER A 403 -30.10 0.11 -68.87
CA SER A 403 -30.15 -1.33 -69.20
C SER A 403 -28.97 -2.06 -68.56
N TYR A 404 -29.23 -3.23 -67.98
CA TYR A 404 -28.22 -4.09 -67.37
C TYR A 404 -28.82 -5.44 -66.98
N LYS A 405 -27.96 -6.43 -66.78
CA LYS A 405 -28.28 -7.70 -66.14
C LYS A 405 -27.52 -7.82 -64.82
N ILE A 406 -28.08 -8.46 -63.80
CA ILE A 406 -27.39 -8.70 -62.53
C ILE A 406 -26.73 -10.09 -62.56
N GLU A 407 -25.41 -10.16 -62.43
CA GLU A 407 -24.65 -11.41 -62.31
C GLU A 407 -23.68 -11.32 -61.13
N GLY A 408 -23.81 -12.24 -60.16
CA GLY A 408 -22.97 -12.25 -58.97
C GLY A 408 -23.04 -10.96 -58.13
N GLY A 409 -24.17 -10.27 -58.14
CA GLY A 409 -24.36 -8.99 -57.44
C GLY A 409 -23.75 -7.77 -58.15
N ARG A 410 -23.28 -7.91 -59.40
CA ARG A 410 -22.74 -6.83 -60.23
C ARG A 410 -23.67 -6.54 -61.41
N LEU A 411 -23.75 -5.28 -61.84
CA LEU A 411 -24.49 -4.90 -63.05
C LEU A 411 -23.59 -5.17 -64.26
N VAL A 412 -24.01 -6.03 -65.18
CA VAL A 412 -23.25 -6.43 -66.38
C VAL A 412 -24.07 -6.18 -67.64
N CYS A 413 -23.42 -6.21 -68.80
CA CYS A 413 -24.08 -6.06 -70.10
C CYS A 413 -25.18 -7.11 -70.30
N GLU A 414 -26.40 -6.68 -70.65
CA GLU A 414 -27.54 -7.56 -70.91
C GLU A 414 -27.40 -8.29 -72.27
N LYS A 415 -26.71 -7.66 -73.23
CA LYS A 415 -26.56 -8.15 -74.61
C LYS A 415 -25.45 -9.21 -74.72
N LYS A 416 -25.85 -10.47 -74.97
CA LYS A 416 -24.93 -11.62 -75.11
C LYS A 416 -23.89 -11.49 -76.22
N ASN A 417 -24.24 -10.82 -77.32
CA ASN A 417 -23.39 -10.67 -78.51
C ASN A 417 -23.11 -9.19 -78.82
N ASP A 418 -22.97 -8.38 -77.79
CA ASP A 418 -22.57 -6.99 -77.96
C ASP A 418 -21.17 -6.91 -78.59
N LYS A 419 -21.10 -6.26 -79.77
CA LYS A 419 -19.90 -6.05 -80.58
C LYS A 419 -19.58 -4.56 -80.54
N PRO A 420 -18.70 -4.13 -79.63
CA PRO A 420 -18.39 -2.71 -79.46
C PRO A 420 -17.77 -2.15 -80.74
N GLY A 421 -18.52 -1.30 -81.44
CA GLY A 421 -18.12 -0.66 -82.70
C GLY A 421 -18.00 0.85 -82.50
N LYS A 422 -16.91 1.46 -83.00
CA LYS A 422 -16.75 2.91 -82.89
C LYS A 422 -17.85 3.61 -83.69
N SER A 423 -18.60 4.51 -83.06
CA SER A 423 -19.48 5.41 -83.79
C SER A 423 -18.66 6.39 -84.64
N ASP A 424 -18.99 6.51 -85.93
CA ASP A 424 -18.41 7.51 -86.82
C ASP A 424 -19.00 8.92 -86.59
N LYS A 425 -19.99 9.06 -85.70
CA LYS A 425 -20.71 10.32 -85.44
C LYS A 425 -20.31 10.96 -84.11
N GLY A 426 -19.27 11.80 -84.13
CA GLY A 426 -19.24 13.05 -83.36
C GLY A 426 -19.14 13.01 -81.82
N LYS A 427 -17.93 12.71 -81.31
CA LYS A 427 -17.10 13.50 -80.35
C LYS A 427 -17.65 14.04 -79.00
N GLY A 428 -18.74 13.52 -78.44
CA GLY A 428 -19.07 13.73 -77.02
C GLY A 428 -18.62 12.54 -76.17
N LYS A 429 -17.85 12.76 -75.10
CA LYS A 429 -17.63 11.69 -74.10
C LYS A 429 -18.91 11.55 -73.29
N HIS A 430 -19.73 10.55 -73.61
CA HIS A 430 -20.94 10.22 -72.86
C HIS A 430 -20.68 9.03 -71.94
N MET A 431 -21.39 8.97 -70.80
CA MET A 431 -21.33 7.83 -69.89
C MET A 431 -22.20 6.72 -70.46
N ASP A 432 -21.70 5.49 -70.41
CA ASP A 432 -22.51 4.33 -70.78
C ASP A 432 -23.74 4.18 -69.86
N MET A 433 -24.90 4.01 -70.46
CA MET A 433 -26.17 3.82 -69.77
C MET A 433 -26.71 2.40 -69.92
N GLU A 434 -26.03 1.48 -70.61
CA GLU A 434 -26.50 0.11 -70.88
C GLU A 434 -25.59 -1.00 -70.32
N CYS A 435 -24.57 -0.65 -69.51
CA CYS A 435 -23.51 -1.58 -69.05
C CYS A 435 -22.84 -2.37 -70.19
N CYS A 436 -23.01 -1.96 -71.43
CA CYS A 436 -22.45 -2.55 -72.63
C CYS A 436 -21.54 -1.48 -73.25
N LEU A 437 -20.27 -1.48 -72.84
CA LEU A 437 -19.37 -0.35 -73.12
C LEU A 437 -19.17 -0.17 -74.62
N ASP A 438 -19.70 0.93 -75.14
CA ASP A 438 -19.42 1.38 -76.49
C ASP A 438 -18.04 2.06 -76.59
N PRO A 439 -17.30 1.92 -77.71
CA PRO A 439 -15.94 2.43 -77.85
C PRO A 439 -15.75 3.95 -77.72
N ASP A 440 -16.83 4.73 -77.83
CA ASP A 440 -16.86 6.20 -77.73
C ASP A 440 -17.45 6.70 -76.40
N GLU A 441 -17.93 5.80 -75.54
CA GLU A 441 -18.46 6.12 -74.22
C GLU A 441 -17.44 5.80 -73.11
N TYR A 442 -17.58 6.45 -71.96
CA TYR A 442 -16.79 6.11 -70.78
C TYR A 442 -17.57 5.16 -69.85
N PRO A 443 -16.87 4.26 -69.16
CA PRO A 443 -17.49 3.25 -68.30
C PRO A 443 -18.38 3.86 -67.23
N ASN A 444 -19.58 3.31 -67.06
CA ASN A 444 -20.40 3.63 -65.90
C ASN A 444 -19.80 2.94 -64.67
N PRO A 445 -19.45 3.67 -63.61
CA PRO A 445 -18.84 3.08 -62.41
C PRO A 445 -19.78 2.13 -61.65
N ASN A 446 -21.09 2.14 -61.95
CA ASN A 446 -22.04 1.15 -61.40
C ASN A 446 -22.00 -0.20 -62.15
N CYS A 447 -21.41 -0.25 -63.34
CA CYS A 447 -21.32 -1.43 -64.18
C CYS A 447 -19.99 -2.15 -63.99
N TYR A 448 -20.03 -3.48 -64.08
CA TYR A 448 -18.87 -4.33 -64.18
C TYR A 448 -18.63 -4.70 -65.64
N TYR A 449 -17.48 -4.28 -66.16
CA TYR A 449 -17.02 -4.59 -67.50
C TYR A 449 -15.95 -5.67 -67.43
N ASP A 450 -16.21 -6.84 -68.03
CA ASP A 450 -15.25 -7.93 -68.08
C ASP A 450 -13.96 -7.49 -68.80
N PRO A 451 -12.78 -7.52 -68.14
CA PRO A 451 -11.51 -7.18 -68.77
C PRO A 451 -11.18 -8.01 -70.02
N ALA A 452 -11.65 -9.25 -70.12
CA ALA A 452 -11.41 -10.10 -71.29
C ALA A 452 -12.12 -9.56 -72.54
N LYS A 453 -13.32 -8.99 -72.36
CA LYS A 453 -14.14 -8.43 -73.45
C LYS A 453 -13.82 -6.95 -73.70
N TYR A 454 -13.76 -6.15 -72.64
CA TYR A 454 -13.70 -4.68 -72.72
C TYR A 454 -12.33 -4.08 -72.38
N GLY A 455 -11.33 -4.87 -71.97
CA GLY A 455 -10.02 -4.36 -71.52
C GLY A 455 -9.24 -3.53 -72.55
N LYS A 456 -9.59 -3.62 -73.83
CA LYS A 456 -9.03 -2.76 -74.89
C LYS A 456 -9.56 -1.31 -74.86
N TYR A 457 -10.72 -1.08 -74.26
CA TYR A 457 -11.42 0.21 -74.20
C TYR A 457 -11.30 0.89 -72.83
N LEU A 458 -10.93 0.16 -71.77
CA LEU A 458 -10.80 0.67 -70.39
C LEU A 458 -9.46 1.37 -70.09
N LYS A 459 -8.71 1.77 -71.11
CA LYS A 459 -7.33 2.30 -70.95
C LYS A 459 -7.27 3.81 -70.80
#